data_AF-N1WIY0-F1
#
_entry.id   AF-N1WIY0-F1
#
_cell.length_a   1.000
_cell.length_b   1.000
_cell.length_c   1.000
_cell.angle_alpha   90.00
_cell.angle_beta   90.00
_cell.angle_gamma   90.00
#
_symmetry.space_group_name_H-M   'P 1'
#
loop_
_entity.id
_entity.type
_entity.pdbx_description
1 polymer ?
#
loop_
_entity_poly.entity_id
_entity_poly.type
_entity_poly.pdbx_seq_one_letter_code
_entity_poly.pdbx_strand_id
1 'polypeptide(L)'
;MSNYIIDKHSKSVIWINGDPNQLDGKSAWSNFDPANHEIVYATGYNPQIGDQFKAEVADGCVKDFKPKKIYNKVSGAERVLQTWEDEIDPEIETEEAPLQGKDGQNLPDQIYTPSGWRIDLDLKKESLLRSLQSICESKIVSGFYSSALGAPYYYGSDRDDQLNLIGSVSLNVNVPYKCAGSDGFKEYRIHTAEQIKRVLNDGAIRKIFLLQRAGELKTRIQEASSWEELSTIDTDAGWE
;
A
#
# COMPACT_ATOMS: atom_id res chain seq x y z
N MET A 1 -8.45 -21.67 -36.95
CA MET A 1 -8.96 -22.92 -36.38
C MET A 1 -8.18 -24.04 -37.03
N SER A 2 -7.68 -24.98 -36.24
CA SER A 2 -6.82 -26.06 -36.75
C SER A 2 -7.00 -27.31 -35.91
N ASN A 3 -6.72 -28.47 -36.52
CA ASN A 3 -6.58 -29.75 -35.84
C ASN A 3 -5.09 -29.98 -35.55
N TYR A 4 -4.73 -29.95 -34.27
CA TYR A 4 -3.38 -30.21 -33.79
C TYR A 4 -3.21 -31.69 -33.51
N ILE A 5 -2.15 -32.28 -34.04
CA ILE A 5 -1.77 -33.65 -33.73
C ILE A 5 -0.66 -33.54 -32.69
N ILE A 6 -0.91 -34.13 -31.53
CA ILE A 6 -0.05 -34.05 -30.36
C ILE A 6 0.46 -35.45 -30.05
N ASP A 7 1.76 -35.56 -29.80
CA ASP A 7 2.33 -36.79 -29.27
C ASP A 7 1.90 -36.98 -27.81
N LYS A 8 1.30 -38.13 -27.48
CA LYS A 8 0.70 -38.39 -26.16
C LYS A 8 1.72 -38.41 -25.02
N HIS A 9 2.98 -38.72 -25.31
CA HIS A 9 4.02 -38.91 -24.30
C HIS A 9 4.75 -37.60 -24.01
N SER A 10 5.25 -36.94 -25.05
CA SER A 10 6.00 -35.69 -24.98
C SER A 10 5.12 -34.46 -24.92
N LYS A 11 3.83 -34.59 -25.27
CA LYS A 11 2.89 -33.47 -25.45
C LYS A 11 3.34 -32.43 -26.49
N SER A 12 4.30 -32.77 -27.35
CA SER A 12 4.71 -31.90 -28.45
C SER A 12 3.71 -31.92 -29.60
N VAL A 13 3.53 -30.77 -30.25
CA VAL A 13 2.81 -30.67 -31.52
C VAL A 13 3.67 -31.27 -32.62
N ILE A 14 3.20 -32.35 -33.24
CA ILE A 14 3.93 -33.06 -34.31
C ILE A 14 3.39 -32.77 -35.71
N TRP A 15 2.13 -32.34 -35.80
CA TRP A 15 1.50 -31.92 -37.04
C TRP A 15 0.37 -30.92 -36.79
N ILE A 16 0.11 -30.05 -37.77
CA ILE A 16 -0.99 -29.09 -37.74
C ILE A 16 -1.76 -29.25 -39.05
N ASN A 17 -3.05 -29.56 -38.96
CA ASN A 17 -3.96 -29.54 -40.10
C ASN A 17 -4.85 -28.30 -40.00
N GLY A 18 -4.74 -27.40 -40.99
CA GLY A 18 -5.49 -26.14 -41.04
C GLY A 18 -6.94 -26.26 -41.51
N ASP A 19 -7.49 -27.47 -41.68
CA ASP A 19 -8.91 -27.65 -42.00
C ASP A 19 -9.78 -27.07 -40.86
N PRO A 20 -10.80 -26.25 -41.20
CA PRO A 20 -11.65 -25.61 -40.20
C PRO A 20 -12.63 -26.59 -39.53
N ASN A 21 -12.84 -27.79 -40.03
CA ASN A 21 -13.72 -28.78 -39.41
C ASN A 21 -12.96 -29.56 -38.32
N GLN A 22 -13.69 -30.08 -37.34
CA GLN A 22 -13.13 -31.04 -36.39
C GLN A 22 -12.94 -32.38 -37.10
N LEU A 23 -11.69 -32.78 -37.31
CA LEU A 23 -11.31 -33.99 -38.02
C LEU A 23 -10.83 -35.07 -37.05
N ASP A 24 -10.96 -36.33 -37.44
CA ASP A 24 -10.51 -37.48 -36.65
C ASP A 24 -9.54 -38.38 -37.42
N GLY A 25 -8.85 -39.25 -36.69
CA GLY A 25 -8.12 -40.38 -37.28
C GLY A 25 -7.19 -39.98 -38.43
N LYS A 26 -7.23 -40.78 -39.49
CA LYS A 26 -6.44 -40.54 -40.71
C LYS A 26 -6.95 -39.38 -41.57
N SER A 27 -8.16 -38.86 -41.30
CA SER A 27 -8.68 -37.67 -41.99
C SER A 27 -7.97 -36.40 -41.52
N ALA A 28 -7.60 -36.34 -40.24
CA ALA A 28 -6.80 -35.26 -39.69
C ALA A 28 -5.32 -35.31 -40.15
N TRP A 29 -4.72 -36.51 -40.21
CA TRP A 29 -3.36 -36.71 -40.69
C TRP A 29 -3.15 -38.14 -41.17
N SER A 30 -2.60 -38.35 -42.37
CA SER A 30 -2.46 -39.69 -42.96
C SER A 30 -1.64 -40.67 -42.11
N ASN A 31 -0.69 -40.15 -41.32
CA ASN A 31 0.19 -40.91 -40.43
C ASN A 31 -0.33 -40.95 -38.99
N PHE A 32 -1.59 -40.54 -38.76
CA PHE A 32 -2.18 -40.61 -37.43
C PHE A 32 -2.18 -42.04 -36.90
N ASP A 33 -1.76 -42.17 -35.65
CA ASP A 33 -1.70 -43.43 -34.91
C ASP A 33 -2.38 -43.18 -33.57
N PRO A 34 -3.59 -43.72 -33.33
CA PRO A 34 -4.31 -43.48 -32.09
C PRO A 34 -3.59 -44.01 -30.85
N ALA A 35 -2.62 -44.92 -30.98
CA ALA A 35 -1.82 -45.38 -29.86
C ALA A 35 -0.90 -44.28 -29.33
N ASN A 36 -0.32 -43.48 -30.23
CA ASN A 36 0.72 -42.49 -29.90
C ASN A 36 0.24 -41.04 -30.00
N HIS A 37 -0.81 -40.77 -30.76
CA HIS A 37 -1.23 -39.42 -31.11
C HIS A 37 -2.62 -39.10 -30.57
N GLU A 38 -2.80 -37.82 -30.25
CA GLU A 38 -4.06 -37.18 -29.89
C GLU A 38 -4.37 -36.08 -30.91
N ILE A 39 -5.64 -35.93 -31.30
CA ILE A 39 -6.08 -34.82 -32.15
C ILE A 39 -6.87 -33.85 -31.28
N VAL A 40 -6.48 -32.59 -31.33
CA VAL A 40 -7.16 -31.51 -30.60
C VAL A 40 -7.52 -30.41 -31.56
N TYR A 41 -8.79 -30.03 -31.57
CA TYR A 41 -9.30 -28.91 -32.35
C TYR A 41 -9.16 -27.61 -31.56
N ALA A 42 -8.61 -26.55 -32.16
CA ALA A 42 -8.47 -25.25 -31.51
C ALA A 42 -8.89 -24.10 -32.41
N THR A 43 -9.61 -23.13 -31.85
CA THR A 43 -10.13 -21.97 -32.59
C THR A 43 -9.36 -20.67 -32.32
N GLY A 44 -8.66 -20.56 -31.18
CA GLY A 44 -7.90 -19.38 -30.77
C GLY A 44 -6.53 -19.67 -30.12
N TYR A 45 -6.05 -20.91 -30.22
CA TYR A 45 -4.73 -21.33 -29.74
C TYR A 45 -3.88 -21.77 -30.93
N ASN A 46 -2.64 -21.25 -31.05
CA ASN A 46 -1.80 -21.44 -32.23
C ASN A 46 -0.34 -21.83 -31.91
N PRO A 47 -0.10 -22.95 -31.20
CA PRO A 47 1.25 -23.47 -31.03
C PRO A 47 1.83 -23.92 -32.39
N GLN A 48 3.15 -23.90 -32.51
CA GLN A 48 3.88 -24.33 -33.70
C GLN A 48 4.31 -25.80 -33.59
N ILE A 49 4.69 -26.40 -34.73
CA ILE A 49 5.26 -27.76 -34.73
C ILE A 49 6.55 -27.75 -33.90
N GLY A 50 6.65 -28.69 -32.97
CA GLY A 50 7.73 -28.80 -32.00
C GLY A 50 7.42 -28.17 -30.64
N ASP A 51 6.46 -27.26 -30.55
CA ASP A 51 6.06 -26.64 -29.28
C ASP A 51 5.37 -27.65 -28.37
N GLN A 52 5.48 -27.42 -27.06
CA GLN A 52 4.70 -28.12 -26.05
C GLN A 52 3.24 -27.65 -26.11
N PHE A 53 2.29 -28.58 -26.18
CA PHE A 53 0.88 -28.25 -26.18
C PHE A 53 0.41 -28.00 -24.74
N LYS A 54 0.27 -26.73 -24.37
CA LYS A 54 -0.02 -26.30 -22.99
C LYS A 54 -1.51 -26.19 -22.66
N ALA A 55 -2.35 -26.02 -23.68
CA ALA A 55 -3.76 -25.71 -23.47
C ALA A 55 -4.56 -26.87 -22.88
N GLU A 56 -5.51 -26.54 -22.00
CA GLU A 56 -6.48 -27.52 -21.51
C GLU A 56 -7.44 -27.96 -22.61
N VAL A 57 -7.76 -29.26 -22.63
CA VAL A 57 -8.63 -29.89 -23.63
C VAL A 57 -9.89 -30.44 -22.95
N ALA A 58 -11.05 -30.21 -23.56
CA ALA A 58 -12.31 -30.87 -23.22
C ALA A 58 -13.04 -31.29 -24.50
N ASP A 59 -13.52 -32.52 -24.55
CA ASP A 59 -14.25 -33.08 -25.70
C ASP A 59 -13.51 -32.94 -27.04
N GLY A 60 -12.17 -33.08 -26.99
CA GLY A 60 -11.29 -32.94 -28.17
C GLY A 60 -11.08 -31.51 -28.63
N CYS A 61 -11.51 -30.51 -27.86
CA CYS A 61 -11.39 -29.08 -28.18
C CYS A 61 -10.58 -28.34 -27.11
N VAL A 62 -9.78 -27.36 -27.53
CA VAL A 62 -9.11 -26.43 -26.61
C VAL A 62 -10.14 -25.57 -25.89
N LYS A 63 -10.00 -25.47 -24.57
CA LYS A 63 -10.77 -24.51 -23.77
C LYS A 63 -10.22 -23.10 -23.95
N ASP A 64 -11.11 -22.12 -23.85
CA ASP A 64 -10.72 -20.71 -23.77
C ASP A 64 -9.79 -20.48 -22.57
N PHE A 65 -8.71 -19.76 -22.81
CA PHE A 65 -7.82 -19.32 -21.74
C PHE A 65 -8.55 -18.34 -20.84
N LYS A 66 -8.47 -18.54 -19.53
CA LYS A 66 -9.02 -17.61 -18.55
C LYS A 66 -7.89 -16.72 -18.03
N PRO A 67 -7.93 -15.40 -18.25
CA PRO A 67 -6.91 -14.50 -17.76
C PRO A 67 -6.66 -14.67 -16.27
N LYS A 68 -5.39 -14.73 -15.88
CA LYS A 68 -4.98 -15.01 -14.51
C LYS A 68 -4.08 -13.91 -14.00
N LYS A 69 -4.42 -13.35 -12.84
CA LYS A 69 -3.60 -12.33 -12.18
C LYS A 69 -2.40 -13.01 -11.53
N ILE A 70 -1.27 -12.35 -11.65
CA ILE A 70 -0.03 -12.71 -10.98
C ILE A 70 0.62 -11.43 -10.46
N TYR A 71 1.43 -11.59 -9.42
CA TYR A 71 1.95 -10.50 -8.65
C TYR A 71 3.45 -10.65 -8.49
N ASN A 72 4.17 -9.55 -8.66
CA ASN A 72 5.58 -9.50 -8.34
C ASN A 72 5.77 -9.64 -6.81
N LYS A 73 6.59 -10.60 -6.37
CA LYS A 73 6.86 -10.94 -4.97
C LYS A 73 7.54 -9.84 -4.16
N VAL A 74 8.13 -8.84 -4.84
CA VAL A 74 8.83 -7.72 -4.20
C VAL A 74 7.95 -6.47 -4.19
N SER A 75 7.45 -6.05 -5.36
CA SER A 75 6.69 -4.80 -5.48
C SER A 75 5.19 -4.96 -5.23
N GLY A 76 4.67 -6.19 -5.28
CA GLY A 76 3.22 -6.46 -5.28
C GLY A 76 2.51 -6.00 -6.57
N ALA A 77 3.26 -5.61 -7.60
CA ALA A 77 2.69 -5.16 -8.87
C ALA A 77 1.98 -6.30 -9.58
N GLU A 78 0.76 -6.02 -10.04
CA GLU A 78 -0.07 -6.96 -10.80
C GLU A 78 0.32 -6.96 -12.28
N ARG A 79 0.39 -8.15 -12.88
CA ARG A 79 0.20 -8.35 -14.31
C ARG A 79 -0.78 -9.49 -14.56
N VAL A 80 -1.25 -9.60 -15.80
CA VAL A 80 -2.26 -10.59 -16.19
C VAL A 80 -1.68 -11.49 -17.26
N LEU A 81 -1.66 -12.80 -17.01
CA LEU A 81 -1.49 -13.80 -18.05
C LEU A 81 -2.73 -13.72 -18.95
N GLN A 82 -2.52 -13.60 -20.26
CA GLN A 82 -3.54 -13.45 -21.29
C GLN A 82 -3.66 -14.70 -22.17
N THR A 83 -2.62 -15.54 -22.21
CA THR A 83 -2.55 -16.69 -23.11
C THR A 83 -1.94 -17.91 -22.41
N TRP A 84 -2.14 -19.09 -23.01
CA TRP A 84 -1.49 -20.34 -22.60
C TRP A 84 0.05 -20.31 -22.70
N GLU A 85 0.61 -19.33 -23.43
CA GLU A 85 2.06 -19.19 -23.59
C GLU A 85 2.70 -18.24 -22.58
N ASP A 86 1.90 -17.51 -21.80
CA ASP A 86 2.46 -16.65 -20.75
C ASP A 86 2.97 -17.52 -19.59
N GLU A 87 4.25 -17.37 -19.26
CA GLU A 87 4.91 -18.10 -18.18
C GLU A 87 5.04 -17.23 -16.94
N ILE A 88 5.00 -17.89 -15.77
CA ILE A 88 5.29 -17.28 -14.48
C ILE A 88 6.78 -17.49 -14.20
N ASP A 89 7.48 -16.44 -13.79
CA ASP A 89 8.81 -16.58 -13.21
C ASP A 89 8.67 -16.93 -11.71
N PRO A 90 8.88 -18.19 -11.30
CA PRO A 90 8.66 -18.60 -9.92
C PRO A 90 9.66 -17.96 -8.94
N GLU A 91 10.74 -17.33 -9.39
CA GLU A 91 11.67 -16.63 -8.50
C GLU A 91 11.08 -15.28 -8.04
N ILE A 92 10.37 -14.58 -8.93
CA ILE A 92 9.91 -13.21 -8.70
C ILE A 92 8.39 -13.02 -8.76
N GLU A 93 7.61 -14.04 -9.12
CA GLU A 93 6.16 -13.94 -9.31
C GLU A 93 5.37 -15.03 -8.58
N THR A 94 4.17 -14.68 -8.16
CA THR A 94 3.21 -15.56 -7.49
C THR A 94 1.78 -15.30 -7.98
N GLU A 95 0.92 -16.30 -7.89
CA GLU A 95 -0.52 -16.14 -8.09
C GLU A 95 -1.23 -15.59 -6.84
N GLU A 96 -0.56 -15.61 -5.69
CA GLU A 96 -1.11 -15.11 -4.44
C GLU A 96 -1.16 -13.57 -4.43
N ALA A 97 -2.36 -13.03 -4.23
CA ALA A 97 -2.58 -11.61 -4.14
C ALA A 97 -1.90 -11.01 -2.89
N PRO A 98 -1.31 -9.80 -3.00
CA PRO A 98 -0.87 -9.02 -1.84
C PRO A 98 -2.00 -8.83 -0.83
N LEU A 99 -1.63 -8.62 0.43
CA LEU A 99 -2.60 -8.24 1.46
C LEU A 99 -3.24 -6.90 1.10
N GLN A 100 -4.56 -6.81 1.20
CA GLN A 100 -5.33 -5.63 0.86
C GLN A 100 -6.11 -5.08 2.07
N GLY A 101 -6.24 -3.76 2.12
CA GLY A 101 -7.13 -3.07 3.04
C GLY A 101 -8.60 -3.21 2.66
N LYS A 102 -9.49 -2.65 3.49
CA LYS A 102 -10.95 -2.65 3.21
C LYS A 102 -11.33 -1.84 1.97
N ASP A 103 -10.46 -0.93 1.55
CA ASP A 103 -10.59 -0.12 0.35
C ASP A 103 -10.10 -0.83 -0.93
N GLY A 104 -9.60 -2.06 -0.81
CA GLY A 104 -9.05 -2.85 -1.91
C GLY A 104 -7.64 -2.42 -2.32
N GLN A 105 -7.00 -1.48 -1.61
CA GLN A 105 -5.61 -1.12 -1.87
C GLN A 105 -4.66 -2.08 -1.17
N ASN A 106 -3.50 -2.32 -1.78
CA ASN A 106 -2.45 -3.14 -1.16
C ASN A 106 -1.97 -2.47 0.14
N LEU A 107 -1.86 -3.26 1.20
CA LEU A 107 -1.26 -2.79 2.45
C LEU A 107 0.22 -2.43 2.20
N PRO A 108 0.72 -1.30 2.73
CA PRO A 108 2.13 -1.00 2.66
C PRO A 108 2.93 -1.93 3.60
N ASP A 109 4.26 -1.93 3.42
CA ASP A 109 5.19 -2.62 4.31
C ASP A 109 4.94 -4.15 4.40
N GLN A 110 4.56 -4.78 3.29
CA GLN A 110 4.37 -6.22 3.19
C GLN A 110 5.51 -6.90 2.40
N ILE A 111 5.76 -8.16 2.72
CA ILE A 111 6.76 -9.01 2.08
C ILE A 111 6.14 -10.35 1.69
N TYR A 112 6.59 -10.91 0.58
CA TYR A 112 6.23 -12.27 0.19
C TYR A 112 7.20 -13.28 0.82
N THR A 113 6.65 -14.35 1.39
CA THR A 113 7.41 -15.46 1.99
C THR A 113 6.94 -16.80 1.41
N PRO A 114 7.62 -17.93 1.70
CA PRO A 114 7.12 -19.25 1.30
C PRO A 114 5.73 -19.60 1.86
N SER A 115 5.25 -18.87 2.87
CA SER A 115 3.90 -19.01 3.45
C SER A 115 2.91 -17.94 2.95
N GLY A 116 3.28 -17.19 1.91
CA GLY A 116 2.47 -16.11 1.34
C GLY A 116 2.87 -14.72 1.80
N TRP A 117 2.03 -13.74 1.45
CA TRP A 117 2.19 -12.34 1.84
C TRP A 117 1.94 -12.12 3.34
N ARG A 118 2.82 -11.35 3.98
CA ARG A 118 2.66 -10.91 5.37
C ARG A 118 3.22 -9.51 5.57
N ILE A 119 2.77 -8.83 6.62
CA ILE A 119 3.36 -7.55 7.01
C ILE A 119 4.79 -7.78 7.52
N ASP A 120 5.72 -6.98 7.00
CA ASP A 120 7.05 -6.82 7.57
C ASP A 120 6.93 -5.90 8.77
N LEU A 121 7.03 -6.49 9.97
CA LEU A 121 6.82 -5.76 11.22
C LEU A 121 7.87 -4.65 11.42
N ASP A 122 9.10 -4.85 10.98
CA ASP A 122 10.16 -3.88 11.17
C ASP A 122 9.94 -2.67 10.26
N LEU A 123 9.70 -2.91 8.97
CA LEU A 123 9.36 -1.84 8.02
C LEU A 123 8.09 -1.10 8.45
N LYS A 124 7.08 -1.84 8.95
CA LYS A 124 5.83 -1.23 9.41
C LYS A 124 6.04 -0.34 10.63
N LYS A 125 6.83 -0.78 11.61
CA LYS A 125 7.19 0.05 12.78
C LYS A 125 7.90 1.32 12.35
N GLU A 126 8.87 1.23 11.46
CA GLU A 126 9.58 2.41 10.96
C GLU A 126 8.64 3.39 10.25
N SER A 127 7.74 2.88 9.40
CA SER A 127 6.73 3.67 8.69
C SER A 127 5.83 4.44 9.67
N LEU A 128 5.32 3.75 10.70
CA LEU A 128 4.50 4.34 11.76
C LEU A 128 5.29 5.38 12.57
N LEU A 129 6.54 5.10 12.93
CA LEU A 129 7.38 6.04 13.69
C LEU A 129 7.68 7.32 12.89
N ARG A 130 7.94 7.21 11.58
CA ARG A 130 8.11 8.37 10.69
C ARG A 130 6.82 9.21 10.63
N SER A 131 5.67 8.55 10.45
CA SER A 131 4.37 9.23 10.44
C SER A 131 4.09 9.94 11.76
N LEU A 132 4.27 9.24 12.88
CA LEU A 132 4.10 9.77 14.23
C LEU A 132 4.95 11.01 14.49
N GLN A 133 6.21 10.99 14.08
CA GLN A 133 7.10 12.14 14.21
C GLN A 133 6.56 13.34 13.40
N SER A 134 6.15 13.12 12.15
CA SER A 134 5.58 14.16 11.31
C SER A 134 4.29 14.76 11.89
N ILE A 135 3.41 13.92 12.45
CA ILE A 135 2.17 14.36 13.12
C ILE A 135 2.50 15.21 14.35
N CYS A 136 3.42 14.76 15.21
CA CYS A 136 3.83 15.49 16.40
C CYS A 136 4.42 16.86 16.04
N GLU A 137 5.33 16.90 15.07
CA GLU A 137 5.92 18.15 14.58
C GLU A 137 4.85 19.10 14.04
N SER A 138 3.94 18.60 13.20
CA SER A 138 2.81 19.35 12.66
C SER A 138 1.92 19.92 13.77
N LYS A 139 1.58 19.11 14.78
CA LYS A 139 0.77 19.56 15.92
C LYS A 139 1.48 20.63 16.76
N ILE A 140 2.78 20.51 17.00
CA ILE A 140 3.56 21.51 17.75
C ILE A 140 3.55 22.88 17.05
N VAL A 141 3.63 22.90 15.71
CA VAL A 141 3.64 24.15 14.95
C VAL A 141 2.23 24.67 14.60
N SER A 142 1.20 23.85 14.80
CA SER A 142 -0.20 24.18 14.49
C SER A 142 -0.85 25.20 15.44
N GLY A 143 -0.10 25.81 16.36
CA GLY A 143 -0.62 26.80 17.30
C GLY A 143 -1.30 26.19 18.54
N PHE A 144 -1.80 27.07 19.40
CA PHE A 144 -2.48 26.70 20.64
C PHE A 144 -3.42 27.79 21.12
N TYR A 145 -4.35 27.44 22.00
CA TYR A 145 -5.24 28.40 22.66
C TYR A 145 -4.69 28.81 24.02
N SER A 146 -4.80 30.10 24.36
CA SER A 146 -4.54 30.62 25.70
C SER A 146 -5.63 31.59 26.12
N SER A 147 -6.01 31.53 27.40
CA SER A 147 -7.00 32.44 28.00
C SER A 147 -6.37 33.62 28.74
N ALA A 148 -5.12 33.97 28.43
CA ALA A 148 -4.38 35.03 29.14
C ALA A 148 -5.06 36.41 29.11
N LEU A 149 -5.78 36.74 28.04
CA LEU A 149 -6.54 37.98 27.91
C LEU A 149 -7.93 37.94 28.57
N GLY A 150 -8.24 36.90 29.34
CA GLY A 150 -9.55 36.70 29.98
C GLY A 150 -10.60 35.98 29.12
N ALA A 151 -10.25 35.66 27.87
CA ALA A 151 -11.03 34.83 26.95
C ALA A 151 -10.06 33.98 26.10
N PRO A 152 -10.49 32.85 25.51
CA PRO A 152 -9.63 32.03 24.68
C PRO A 152 -9.28 32.76 23.37
N TYR A 153 -7.98 32.89 23.12
CA TYR A 153 -7.41 33.35 21.85
C TYR A 153 -6.45 32.30 21.31
N TYR A 154 -6.37 32.22 19.99
CA TYR A 154 -5.45 31.33 19.29
C TYR A 154 -4.14 32.04 18.96
N TYR A 155 -3.02 31.37 19.25
CA TYR A 155 -1.67 31.84 19.00
C TYR A 155 -0.99 30.92 17.99
N GLY A 156 -0.26 31.52 17.05
CA GLY A 156 0.64 30.77 16.19
C GLY A 156 1.76 30.14 17.00
N SER A 157 2.33 29.05 16.49
CA SER A 157 3.39 28.30 17.17
C SER A 157 4.41 27.76 16.17
N ASP A 158 4.53 28.38 15.00
CA ASP A 158 5.68 28.08 14.14
C ASP A 158 7.00 28.45 14.86
N ARG A 159 8.13 28.16 14.23
CA ARG A 159 9.43 28.37 14.86
C ARG A 159 9.67 29.86 15.20
N ASP A 160 9.24 30.76 14.33
CA ASP A 160 9.43 32.19 14.53
C ASP A 160 8.45 32.72 15.59
N ASP A 161 7.20 32.27 15.59
CA ASP A 161 6.22 32.55 16.64
C ASP A 161 6.74 32.14 18.03
N GLN A 162 7.29 30.92 18.16
CA GLN A 162 7.88 30.43 19.41
C GLN A 162 9.04 31.32 19.89
N LEU A 163 9.96 31.69 18.99
CA LEU A 163 11.08 32.58 19.31
C LEU A 163 10.61 33.99 19.69
N ASN A 164 9.66 34.53 18.93
CA ASN A 164 9.07 35.84 19.17
C ASN A 164 8.32 35.89 20.51
N LEU A 165 7.64 34.81 20.89
CA LEU A 165 6.96 34.69 22.19
C LEU A 165 7.97 34.72 23.34
N ILE A 166 9.04 33.93 23.25
CA ILE A 166 10.13 33.92 24.23
C ILE A 166 10.73 35.32 24.36
N GLY A 167 11.07 35.97 23.24
CA GLY A 167 11.60 37.33 23.23
C GLY A 167 10.66 38.36 23.86
N SER A 168 9.36 38.28 23.55
CA SER A 168 8.34 39.17 24.12
C SER A 168 8.20 39.01 25.62
N VAL A 169 8.28 37.78 26.13
CA VAL A 169 8.28 37.49 27.58
C VAL A 169 9.53 38.05 28.25
N SER A 170 10.71 37.92 27.62
CA SER A 170 11.98 38.39 28.19
C SER A 170 12.04 39.90 28.42
N LEU A 171 11.25 40.70 27.68
CA LEU A 171 11.19 42.16 27.89
C LEU A 171 10.55 42.54 29.23
N ASN A 172 9.71 41.66 29.82
CA ASN A 172 9.03 41.88 31.11
C ASN A 172 8.29 43.23 31.20
N VAL A 173 7.70 43.68 30.09
CA VAL A 173 6.85 44.87 29.98
C VAL A 173 5.56 44.52 29.23
N ASN A 174 4.64 45.47 29.11
CA ASN A 174 3.46 45.29 28.27
C ASN A 174 3.88 45.28 26.80
N VAL A 175 3.36 44.33 26.03
CA VAL A 175 3.77 44.12 24.63
C VAL A 175 2.55 43.93 23.72
N PRO A 176 2.53 44.51 22.52
CA PRO A 176 1.60 44.09 21.48
C PRO A 176 2.02 42.71 20.97
N TYR A 177 1.13 41.72 21.01
CA TYR A 177 1.39 40.38 20.50
C TYR A 177 0.23 39.89 19.64
N LYS A 178 0.54 39.15 18.57
CA LYS A 178 -0.43 38.73 17.55
C LYS A 178 -1.21 37.51 18.02
N CYS A 179 -2.54 37.59 18.01
CA CYS A 179 -3.41 36.46 18.32
C CYS A 179 -4.74 36.54 17.55
N ALA A 180 -5.46 35.44 17.43
CA ALA A 180 -6.76 35.36 16.75
C ALA A 180 -7.89 35.14 17.75
N GLY A 181 -8.98 35.91 17.62
CA GLY A 181 -10.20 35.72 18.39
C GLY A 181 -11.08 34.64 17.78
N SER A 182 -12.34 34.56 18.22
CA SER A 182 -13.35 33.65 17.68
C SER A 182 -13.69 33.91 16.20
N ASP A 183 -13.40 35.10 15.71
CA ASP A 183 -13.55 35.52 14.31
C ASP A 183 -12.42 35.00 13.39
N GLY A 184 -11.37 34.41 13.98
CA GLY A 184 -10.20 33.90 13.27
C GLY A 184 -9.23 34.98 12.76
N PHE A 185 -9.53 36.27 12.97
CA PHE A 185 -8.68 37.35 12.50
C PHE A 185 -7.48 37.56 13.44
N LYS A 186 -6.27 37.46 12.88
CA LYS A 186 -5.02 37.70 13.62
C LYS A 186 -4.77 39.21 13.75
N GLU A 187 -4.83 39.73 14.96
CA GLU A 187 -4.53 41.13 15.27
C GLU A 187 -3.57 41.25 16.46
N TYR A 188 -2.86 42.38 16.55
CA TYR A 188 -1.99 42.68 17.67
C TYR A 188 -2.83 43.21 18.84
N ARG A 189 -2.77 42.51 19.97
CA ARG A 189 -3.42 42.92 21.23
C ARG A 189 -2.36 43.18 22.30
N ILE A 190 -2.59 44.19 23.13
CA ILE A 190 -1.69 44.49 24.25
C ILE A 190 -1.85 43.42 25.32
N HIS A 191 -0.74 42.76 25.65
CA HIS A 191 -0.63 41.85 26.77
C HIS A 191 0.17 42.53 27.88
N THR A 192 -0.25 42.41 29.13
CA THR A 192 0.64 42.73 30.26
C THR A 192 1.80 41.75 30.35
N ALA A 193 2.85 42.10 31.09
CA ALA A 193 3.99 41.21 31.33
C ALA A 193 3.56 39.84 31.88
N GLU A 194 2.55 39.80 32.77
CA GLU A 194 2.02 38.54 33.31
C GLU A 194 1.15 37.79 32.31
N GLN A 195 0.38 38.50 31.47
CA GLN A 195 -0.42 37.86 30.42
C GLN A 195 0.45 37.17 29.38
N ILE A 196 1.49 37.83 28.87
CA ILE A 196 2.36 37.22 27.86
C ILE A 196 3.18 36.04 28.45
N LYS A 197 3.59 36.10 29.72
CA LYS A 197 4.17 34.94 30.43
C LYS A 197 3.19 33.77 30.50
N ARG A 198 1.91 34.04 30.75
CA ARG A 198 0.87 33.02 30.75
C ARG A 198 0.69 32.40 29.36
N VAL A 199 0.72 33.18 28.28
CA VAL A 199 0.69 32.65 26.91
C VAL A 199 1.85 31.69 26.66
N LEU A 200 3.08 32.07 27.06
CA LEU A 200 4.24 31.18 26.96
C LEU A 200 4.08 29.89 27.78
N ASN A 201 3.55 29.99 29.01
CA ASN A 201 3.31 28.84 29.86
C ASN A 201 2.28 27.88 29.26
N ASP A 202 1.15 28.40 28.78
CA ASP A 202 0.10 27.59 28.14
C ASP A 202 0.65 26.87 26.89
N GLY A 203 1.46 27.56 26.06
CA GLY A 203 2.12 26.97 24.90
C GLY A 203 3.15 25.88 25.29
N ALA A 204 3.91 26.10 26.37
CA ALA A 204 4.85 25.11 26.90
C ALA A 204 4.12 23.85 27.41
N ILE A 205 3.01 24.02 28.14
CA ILE A 205 2.15 22.91 28.59
C ILE A 205 1.65 22.12 27.39
N ARG A 206 1.12 22.81 26.36
CA ARG A 206 0.64 22.15 25.13
C ARG A 206 1.76 21.36 24.46
N LYS A 207 2.94 21.95 24.30
CA LYS A 207 4.09 21.27 23.69
C LYS A 207 4.52 20.03 24.48
N ILE A 208 4.57 20.11 25.81
CA ILE A 208 4.90 18.97 26.67
C ILE A 208 3.87 17.84 26.50
N PHE A 209 2.57 18.17 26.51
CA PHE A 209 1.51 17.19 26.27
C PHE A 209 1.69 16.46 24.93
N LEU A 210 1.93 17.19 23.83
CA LEU A 210 2.15 16.61 22.51
C LEU A 210 3.38 15.68 22.48
N LEU A 211 4.48 16.09 23.13
CA LEU A 211 5.70 15.28 23.22
C LEU A 211 5.51 14.02 24.07
N GLN A 212 4.77 14.11 25.19
CA GLN A 212 4.42 12.96 26.02
C GLN A 212 3.57 11.97 25.25
N ARG A 213 2.54 12.45 24.55
CA ARG A 213 1.69 11.63 23.69
C ARG A 213 2.48 10.90 22.61
N ALA A 214 3.37 11.61 21.92
CA ALA A 214 4.26 11.01 20.93
C ALA A 214 5.19 9.97 21.55
N GLY A 215 5.71 10.22 22.75
CA GLY A 215 6.53 9.28 23.51
C GLY A 215 5.77 7.98 23.84
N GLU A 216 4.54 8.10 24.35
CA GLU A 216 3.68 6.95 24.66
C GLU A 216 3.40 6.10 23.42
N LEU A 217 3.02 6.74 22.31
CA LEU A 217 2.75 6.05 21.05
C LEU A 217 4.01 5.37 20.50
N LYS A 218 5.17 6.05 20.58
CA LYS A 218 6.45 5.48 20.18
C LYS A 218 6.78 4.21 20.97
N THR A 219 6.61 4.23 22.30
CA THR A 219 6.84 3.06 23.15
C THR A 219 5.93 1.91 22.72
N ARG A 220 4.62 2.16 22.55
CA ARG A 220 3.66 1.13 22.11
C ARG A 220 4.04 0.52 20.75
N ILE A 221 4.47 1.33 19.78
CA ILE A 221 4.90 0.85 18.46
C ILE A 221 6.15 -0.04 18.59
N GLN A 222 7.11 0.37 19.41
CA GLN A 222 8.36 -0.39 19.59
C GLN A 222 8.11 -1.74 20.28
N GLU A 223 7.25 -1.76 21.29
CA GLU A 223 6.91 -2.94 22.09
C GLU A 223 6.02 -3.96 21.35
N ALA A 224 5.22 -3.52 20.37
CA ALA A 224 4.34 -4.41 19.62
C ALA A 224 5.13 -5.52 18.91
N SER A 225 4.69 -6.76 19.06
CA SER A 225 5.35 -7.98 18.58
C SER A 225 4.63 -8.64 17.40
N SER A 226 3.47 -8.11 17.02
CA SER A 226 2.61 -8.65 15.97
C SER A 226 1.92 -7.54 15.19
N TRP A 227 1.38 -7.91 14.02
CA TRP A 227 0.59 -7.00 13.20
C TRP A 227 -0.71 -6.65 13.91
N GLU A 228 -1.32 -7.62 14.59
CA GLU A 228 -2.54 -7.47 15.36
C GLU A 228 -2.37 -6.38 16.42
N GLU A 229 -1.29 -6.42 17.20
CA GLU A 229 -0.96 -5.38 18.19
C GLU A 229 -0.72 -4.02 17.52
N LEU A 230 0.12 -3.95 16.48
CA LEU A 230 0.42 -2.70 15.77
C LEU A 230 -0.84 -2.06 15.17
N SER A 231 -1.74 -2.86 14.59
CA SER A 231 -2.97 -2.39 13.93
C SER A 231 -3.97 -1.72 14.87
N THR A 232 -3.83 -1.91 16.19
CA THR A 232 -4.67 -1.25 17.21
C THR A 232 -4.13 0.11 17.66
N ILE A 233 -2.91 0.47 17.27
CA ILE A 233 -2.28 1.73 17.67
C ILE A 233 -2.74 2.82 16.71
N ASP A 234 -3.70 3.62 17.16
CA ASP A 234 -4.13 4.83 16.47
C ASP A 234 -3.15 5.98 16.75
N THR A 235 -2.36 6.34 15.73
CA THR A 235 -1.40 7.45 15.78
C THR A 235 -2.02 8.81 15.45
N ASP A 236 -3.25 8.84 14.93
CA ASP A 236 -3.93 10.07 14.49
C ASP A 236 -4.86 10.64 15.57
N ALA A 237 -5.10 9.89 16.65
CA ALA A 237 -5.98 10.28 17.75
C ALA A 237 -5.25 10.69 19.05
N GLY A 238 -5.96 11.48 19.87
CA GLY A 238 -5.50 11.87 21.21
C GLY A 238 -4.48 13.01 21.23
N TRP A 239 -4.56 13.91 20.25
CA TRP A 239 -3.67 15.08 20.12
C TRP A 239 -4.28 16.38 20.64
N GLU A 240 -5.49 16.35 21.20
CA GLU A 240 -6.20 17.52 21.73
C GLU A 240 -6.27 17.51 23.26
#